data_AF-A0A818AYQ8-F1
#
_entry.id   AF-A0A818AYQ8-F1
#
_cell.length_a   1.000
_cell.length_b   1.000
_cell.length_c   1.000
_cell.angle_alpha   90.00
_cell.angle_beta   90.00
_cell.angle_gamma   90.00
#
_symmetry.space_group_name_H-M   'P 1'
#
loop_
_entity.id
_entity.type
_entity.pdbx_description
1 polymer ?
#
loop_
_entity_poly.entity_id
_entity_poly.type
_entity_poly.pdbx_seq_one_letter_code
_entity_poly.pdbx_strand_id
1 'polypeptide(L)'
;MIGSWTANPANYIGLICKLRAFFVFSTRTIAVWLIVLATIDRWLLSSIDVHRRQRSTLKNAQRWTMIIVIFSILLYAQQLYCYEANLMDTPLKCYGKTVVCRYITDLSFAVMTIILPLFLMILLGLLTISNVRQSQRRIQSLQLQTIMSTMNKPSGPSYGNTERKLKQKTDRSLLRMLLVQVLVLSILTFPLSLDKFYSSFSGDNGSPVEKAINAFVYDLAILSYFISNGIPFYIYTLCGGTVFRKALPNIVVLMKRRVMYP
;
A
#
# COMPACT_ATOMS: atom_id res chain seq x y z
N MET A 1 19.47 -26.32 -12.95
CA MET A 1 19.70 -25.77 -14.31
C MET A 1 18.37 -25.30 -14.89
N ILE A 2 18.07 -24.02 -14.76
CA ILE A 2 17.00 -23.33 -15.51
C ILE A 2 17.65 -22.04 -15.99
N GLY A 3 17.80 -21.91 -17.31
CA GLY A 3 17.99 -20.65 -18.02
C GLY A 3 19.26 -19.86 -17.70
N SER A 4 20.28 -20.05 -18.55
CA SER A 4 21.24 -19.01 -18.90
C SER A 4 20.51 -17.76 -19.40
N TRP A 5 20.04 -16.90 -18.49
CA TRP A 5 19.61 -15.55 -18.80
C TRP A 5 20.78 -14.63 -18.49
N THR A 6 21.45 -14.23 -19.57
CA THR A 6 22.16 -12.95 -19.76
C THR A 6 22.51 -12.23 -18.46
N ALA A 7 23.79 -12.23 -18.11
CA ALA A 7 24.43 -11.34 -17.14
C ALA A 7 23.57 -10.09 -16.86
N ASN A 8 22.80 -10.09 -15.77
CA ASN A 8 21.94 -8.95 -15.44
C ASN A 8 22.85 -7.71 -15.36
N PRO A 9 22.66 -6.70 -16.22
CA PRO A 9 23.61 -5.59 -16.31
C PRO A 9 23.69 -4.81 -15.00
N ALA A 10 22.65 -4.88 -14.16
CA ALA A 10 22.67 -4.32 -12.81
C ALA A 10 23.71 -4.98 -11.88
N ASN A 11 24.20 -6.17 -12.20
CA ASN A 11 25.20 -6.85 -11.39
C ASN A 11 26.62 -6.38 -11.72
N TYR A 12 26.84 -5.87 -12.93
CA TYR A 12 28.17 -5.51 -13.45
C TYR A 12 28.36 -4.01 -13.65
N ILE A 13 27.29 -3.27 -13.96
CA ILE A 13 27.30 -1.85 -14.23
C ILE A 13 26.80 -1.11 -12.97
N GLY A 14 27.72 -0.45 -12.27
CA GLY A 14 27.45 0.24 -11.00
C GLY A 14 26.33 1.28 -11.09
N LEU A 15 26.24 2.02 -12.21
CA LEU A 15 25.17 3.00 -12.42
C LEU A 15 23.78 2.34 -12.47
N ILE A 16 23.67 1.20 -13.17
CA ILE A 16 22.39 0.48 -13.31
C ILE A 16 22.00 -0.16 -11.97
N CYS A 17 22.96 -0.71 -11.21
CA CYS A 17 22.74 -1.17 -9.83
C CYS A 17 22.11 -0.09 -8.96
N LYS A 18 22.74 1.09 -8.92
CA LYS A 18 22.32 2.24 -8.12
C LYS A 18 20.93 2.75 -8.51
N LEU A 19 20.71 2.98 -9.81
CA LEU A 19 19.42 3.45 -10.31
C LEU A 19 18.31 2.43 -10.05
N ARG A 20 18.57 1.15 -10.29
CA ARG A 20 17.61 0.09 -10.01
C ARG A 20 17.23 0.05 -8.54
N ALA A 21 18.21 0.07 -7.64
CA ALA A 21 17.95 0.08 -6.20
C ALA A 21 17.12 1.31 -5.82
N PHE A 22 17.55 2.50 -6.23
CA PHE A 22 16.84 3.76 -5.98
C PHE A 22 15.37 3.69 -6.43
N PHE A 23 15.10 3.34 -7.69
CA PHE A 23 13.73 3.26 -8.20
C PHE A 23 12.90 2.21 -7.47
N VAL A 24 13.46 1.03 -7.21
CA VAL A 24 12.76 -0.06 -6.52
C VAL A 24 12.35 0.38 -5.11
N PHE A 25 13.25 0.98 -4.34
CA PHE A 25 12.94 1.42 -2.99
C PHE A 25 11.97 2.61 -2.98
N SER A 26 12.27 3.68 -3.72
CA SER A 26 11.42 4.88 -3.76
C SER A 26 10.00 4.57 -4.23
N THR A 27 9.82 3.82 -5.33
CA THR A 27 8.47 3.53 -5.87
C THR A 27 7.65 2.68 -4.91
N ARG A 28 8.28 1.72 -4.23
CA ARG A 28 7.59 0.87 -3.24
C ARG A 28 7.17 1.66 -2.02
N THR A 29 8.05 2.51 -1.48
CA THR A 29 7.70 3.38 -0.36
C THR A 29 6.54 4.29 -0.75
N ILE A 30 6.59 4.93 -1.93
CA ILE A 30 5.48 5.75 -2.42
C ILE A 30 4.18 4.94 -2.47
N ALA A 31 4.20 3.75 -3.07
CA ALA A 31 3.01 2.90 -3.18
C ALA A 31 2.41 2.57 -1.81
N VAL A 32 3.23 2.16 -0.84
CA VAL A 32 2.77 1.82 0.51
C VAL A 32 2.20 3.05 1.23
N TRP A 33 2.88 4.19 1.14
CA TRP A 33 2.41 5.43 1.78
C TRP A 33 1.15 6.01 1.13
N LEU A 34 0.92 5.77 -0.17
CA LEU A 34 -0.36 6.07 -0.81
C LEU A 34 -1.50 5.25 -0.22
N ILE A 35 -1.26 3.99 0.15
CA ILE A 35 -2.26 3.17 0.85
C ILE A 35 -2.52 3.75 2.24
N VAL A 36 -1.47 4.18 2.96
CA VAL A 36 -1.62 4.89 4.25
C VAL A 36 -2.45 6.16 4.09
N LEU A 37 -2.20 6.99 3.08
CA LEU A 37 -3.02 8.17 2.82
C LEU A 37 -4.47 7.79 2.52
N ALA A 38 -4.70 6.72 1.77
CA ALA A 38 -6.05 6.21 1.53
C ALA A 38 -6.73 5.73 2.84
N THR A 39 -5.99 5.14 3.78
CA THR A 39 -6.55 4.76 5.10
C THR A 39 -6.88 5.99 5.95
N ILE A 40 -6.01 7.00 5.94
CA ILE A 40 -6.23 8.30 6.61
C ILE A 40 -7.48 8.96 6.05
N ASP A 41 -7.60 9.02 4.72
CA ASP A 41 -8.75 9.61 4.04
C ASP A 41 -10.05 8.91 4.45
N ARG A 42 -10.05 7.58 4.47
CA ARG A 42 -11.21 6.78 4.92
C ARG A 42 -11.53 7.01 6.39
N TRP A 43 -10.52 7.13 7.24
CA TRP A 43 -10.72 7.45 8.66
C TRP A 43 -11.36 8.84 8.83
N LEU A 44 -10.87 9.87 8.13
CA LEU A 44 -11.42 11.22 8.17
C LEU A 44 -12.89 11.23 7.71
N LEU A 45 -13.22 10.52 6.63
CA LEU A 45 -14.60 10.38 6.14
C LEU A 45 -15.51 9.64 7.13
N SER A 46 -14.97 8.66 7.85
CA SER A 46 -15.74 7.90 8.85
C SER A 46 -16.04 8.69 10.13
N SER A 47 -15.22 9.71 10.45
CA SER A 47 -15.34 10.49 11.69
C SER A 47 -16.72 11.13 11.82
N ILE A 48 -17.22 11.33 13.05
CA ILE A 48 -18.52 11.98 13.31
C ILE A 48 -18.41 13.50 13.11
N ASP A 49 -17.23 14.05 13.37
CA ASP A 49 -16.97 15.48 13.30
C ASP A 49 -16.94 15.98 11.85
N VAL A 50 -17.78 16.96 11.54
CA VAL A 50 -17.91 17.58 10.22
C VAL A 50 -16.61 18.27 9.81
N HIS A 51 -15.90 18.89 10.76
CA HIS A 51 -14.65 19.58 10.47
C HIS A 51 -13.57 18.60 10.02
N ARG A 52 -13.51 17.41 10.62
CA ARG A 52 -12.59 16.34 10.22
C ARG A 52 -12.94 15.77 8.84
N ARG A 53 -14.23 15.60 8.52
CA ARG A 53 -14.68 15.15 7.19
C ARG A 53 -14.29 16.12 6.08
N GLN A 54 -14.39 17.42 6.33
CA GLN A 54 -14.04 18.45 5.36
C GLN A 54 -12.56 18.47 4.99
N ARG A 55 -11.68 17.83 5.78
CA ARG A 55 -10.25 17.71 5.44
C ARG A 55 -9.98 16.67 4.35
N SER A 56 -10.88 15.71 4.12
CA SER A 56 -10.86 14.77 2.99
C SER A 56 -11.32 15.51 1.73
N THR A 57 -10.41 16.30 1.17
CA THR A 57 -10.62 16.99 -0.11
C THR A 57 -9.58 16.53 -1.13
N LEU A 58 -9.96 16.54 -2.41
CA LEU A 58 -9.06 16.17 -3.51
C LEU A 58 -7.79 17.03 -3.52
N LYS A 59 -7.92 18.34 -3.22
CA LYS A 59 -6.78 19.26 -3.14
C LYS A 59 -5.79 18.84 -2.05
N ASN A 60 -6.29 18.44 -0.87
CA ASN A 60 -5.43 17.96 0.21
C ASN A 60 -4.80 16.62 -0.16
N ALA A 61 -5.55 15.69 -0.75
CA ALA A 61 -5.02 14.40 -1.19
C ALA A 61 -3.88 14.56 -2.21
N GLN A 62 -4.01 15.49 -3.17
CA GLN A 62 -2.96 15.82 -4.14
C GLN A 62 -1.72 16.42 -3.46
N ARG A 63 -1.90 17.37 -2.53
CA ARG A 63 -0.79 17.96 -1.77
C ARG A 63 -0.03 16.91 -0.95
N TRP A 64 -0.74 16.06 -0.22
CA TRP A 64 -0.11 14.98 0.57
C TRP A 64 0.60 13.95 -0.31
N THR A 65 0.01 13.60 -1.46
CA THR A 65 0.65 12.71 -2.44
C THR A 65 1.97 13.30 -2.93
N MET A 66 1.98 14.58 -3.30
CA MET A 66 3.19 15.27 -3.75
C MET A 66 4.27 15.29 -2.66
N ILE A 67 3.89 15.60 -1.42
CA ILE A 67 4.80 15.61 -0.27
C ILE A 67 5.44 14.23 -0.08
N ILE A 68 4.65 13.15 -0.14
CA ILE A 68 5.16 11.78 0.04
C ILE A 68 6.10 11.36 -1.08
N VAL A 69 5.81 11.74 -2.33
CA VAL A 69 6.70 11.47 -3.46
C VAL A 69 8.05 12.15 -3.27
N ILE A 70 8.05 13.44 -2.94
CA ILE A 70 9.28 14.20 -2.69
C ILE A 70 10.04 13.61 -1.51
N PHE A 71 9.36 13.35 -0.39
CA PHE A 71 9.96 12.76 0.80
C PHE A 71 10.58 11.39 0.51
N SER A 72 9.90 10.53 -0.25
CA SER A 72 10.42 9.20 -0.60
C SER A 72 11.63 9.28 -1.53
N ILE A 73 11.67 10.24 -2.46
CA ILE A 73 12.84 10.47 -3.30
C ILE A 73 14.04 10.91 -2.45
N LEU A 74 13.85 11.85 -1.53
CA LEU A 74 14.91 12.35 -0.66
C LEU A 74 15.43 11.26 0.30
N LEU A 75 14.51 10.51 0.94
CA LEU A 75 14.85 9.44 1.88
C LEU A 75 15.73 8.35 1.25
N TYR A 76 15.51 8.05 -0.03
CA TYR A 76 16.23 7.02 -0.75
C TYR A 76 17.32 7.57 -1.69
N ALA A 77 17.55 8.88 -1.75
CA ALA A 77 18.65 9.45 -2.53
C ALA A 77 20.01 8.88 -2.09
N GLN A 78 20.18 8.59 -0.79
CA GLN A 78 21.36 7.92 -0.23
C GLN A 78 21.68 6.56 -0.88
N GLN A 79 20.69 5.87 -1.47
CA GLN A 79 20.89 4.59 -2.16
C GLN A 79 21.81 4.73 -3.38
N LEU A 80 21.79 5.90 -4.05
CA LEU A 80 22.67 6.19 -5.18
C LEU A 80 24.15 6.21 -4.78
N TYR A 81 24.43 6.47 -3.50
CA TYR A 81 25.78 6.47 -2.94
C TYR A 81 26.16 5.14 -2.28
N CYS A 82 25.21 4.52 -1.56
CA CYS A 82 25.47 3.34 -0.73
C CYS A 82 25.54 2.02 -1.50
N TYR A 83 24.92 1.92 -2.68
CA TYR A 83 24.93 0.70 -3.49
C TYR A 83 26.12 0.63 -4.44
N GLU A 84 26.69 -0.57 -4.56
CA GLU A 84 27.80 -0.86 -5.46
C GLU A 84 27.60 -2.23 -6.13
N ALA A 85 28.15 -2.37 -7.33
CA ALA A 85 28.04 -3.59 -8.15
C ALA A 85 29.29 -4.47 -7.96
N ASN A 86 29.19 -5.75 -8.36
CA ASN A 86 30.25 -6.76 -8.28
C ASN A 86 30.78 -7.06 -6.86
N LEU A 87 29.93 -7.01 -5.81
CA LEU A 87 30.34 -7.51 -4.49
C LEU A 87 30.27 -9.05 -4.46
N MET A 88 31.34 -9.69 -3.99
CA MET A 88 31.49 -11.16 -3.96
C MET A 88 31.08 -11.79 -2.62
N ASP A 89 31.10 -11.04 -1.52
CA ASP A 89 30.78 -11.52 -0.15
C ASP A 89 29.40 -11.05 0.33
N THR A 90 28.44 -10.93 -0.60
CA THR A 90 27.08 -10.48 -0.29
C THR A 90 26.04 -11.37 -0.95
N PRO A 91 24.83 -11.47 -0.37
CA PRO A 91 23.76 -12.30 -0.92
C PRO A 91 23.37 -11.87 -2.34
N LEU A 92 23.61 -10.61 -2.72
CA LEU A 92 23.49 -10.13 -4.10
C LEU A 92 24.77 -9.44 -4.57
N LYS A 93 25.04 -9.53 -5.87
CA LYS A 93 26.15 -8.81 -6.54
C LYS A 93 26.00 -7.28 -6.54
N CYS A 94 24.76 -6.79 -6.34
CA CYS A 94 24.43 -5.36 -6.22
C CYS A 94 23.90 -5.13 -4.79
N TYR A 95 24.75 -4.62 -3.91
CA TYR A 95 24.44 -4.52 -2.48
C TYR A 95 25.13 -3.31 -1.81
N GLY A 96 24.83 -3.10 -0.53
CA GLY A 96 25.43 -2.03 0.27
C GLY A 96 26.94 -2.21 0.40
N LYS A 97 27.71 -1.21 -0.01
CA LYS A 97 29.18 -1.25 -0.08
C LYS A 97 29.85 -1.38 1.31
N THR A 98 29.33 -0.66 2.31
CA THR A 98 29.83 -0.69 3.68
C THR A 98 28.79 -1.28 4.64
N VAL A 99 29.25 -1.82 5.76
CA VAL A 99 28.39 -2.29 6.86
C VAL A 99 27.44 -1.18 7.33
N VAL A 100 27.93 0.05 7.48
CA VAL A 100 27.12 1.22 7.86
C VAL A 100 26.03 1.51 6.82
N CYS A 101 26.37 1.47 5.53
CA CYS A 101 25.36 1.63 4.48
C CYS A 101 24.30 0.53 4.57
N ARG A 102 24.68 -0.74 4.77
CA ARG A 102 23.72 -1.85 4.91
C ARG A 102 22.74 -1.58 6.06
N TYR A 103 23.25 -1.26 7.25
CA TYR A 103 22.43 -0.94 8.41
C TYR A 103 21.46 0.22 8.13
N ILE A 104 21.96 1.34 7.61
CA ILE A 104 21.12 2.52 7.33
C ILE A 104 20.05 2.16 6.31
N THR A 105 20.40 1.46 5.23
CA THR A 105 19.46 1.15 4.15
C THR A 105 18.42 0.12 4.57
N ASP A 106 18.82 -0.93 5.29
CA ASP A 106 17.92 -1.99 5.74
C ASP A 106 17.01 -1.49 6.87
N LEU A 107 17.54 -0.71 7.82
CA LEU A 107 16.74 -0.10 8.88
C LEU A 107 15.76 0.93 8.31
N SER A 108 16.21 1.81 7.42
CA SER A 108 15.33 2.81 6.78
C SER A 108 14.21 2.12 6.01
N PHE A 109 14.51 1.05 5.29
CA PHE A 109 13.51 0.26 4.59
C PHE A 109 12.52 -0.44 5.54
N ALA A 110 13.01 -1.17 6.53
CA ALA A 110 12.16 -1.87 7.50
C ALA A 110 11.24 -0.90 8.25
N VAL A 111 11.78 0.21 8.76
CA VAL A 111 10.99 1.19 9.53
C VAL A 111 10.05 1.98 8.63
N MET A 112 10.56 2.62 7.58
CA MET A 112 9.78 3.61 6.81
C MET A 112 8.86 2.99 5.76
N THR A 113 9.16 1.77 5.28
CA THR A 113 8.37 1.10 4.24
C THR A 113 7.49 -0.02 4.78
N ILE A 114 7.86 -0.63 5.90
CA ILE A 114 7.12 -1.78 6.45
C ILE A 114 6.46 -1.42 7.79
N ILE A 115 7.24 -1.25 8.85
CA ILE A 115 6.73 -1.17 10.22
C ILE A 115 5.81 0.05 10.41
N LEU A 116 6.29 1.25 10.09
CA LEU A 116 5.53 2.49 10.33
C LEU A 116 4.25 2.55 9.49
N PRO A 117 4.27 2.28 8.17
CA PRO A 117 3.04 2.20 7.40
C PRO A 117 2.06 1.16 7.91
N LEU A 118 2.50 -0.06 8.23
CA LEU A 118 1.62 -1.12 8.73
C LEU A 118 0.98 -0.73 10.05
N PHE A 119 1.75 -0.18 10.98
CA PHE A 119 1.24 0.32 12.26
C PHE A 119 0.15 1.38 12.05
N LEU A 120 0.40 2.38 11.20
CA LEU A 120 -0.57 3.42 10.88
C LEU A 120 -1.83 2.85 10.22
N MET A 121 -1.69 1.93 9.25
CA MET A 121 -2.81 1.31 8.56
C MET A 121 -3.69 0.48 9.50
N ILE A 122 -3.10 -0.27 10.43
CA ILE A 122 -3.83 -1.05 11.43
C ILE A 122 -4.56 -0.11 12.39
N LEU A 123 -3.86 0.87 12.97
CA LEU A 123 -4.43 1.84 13.91
C LEU A 123 -5.61 2.57 13.28
N LEU A 124 -5.42 3.16 12.10
CA LEU A 124 -6.46 3.90 11.38
C LEU A 124 -7.59 2.99 10.91
N GLY A 125 -7.29 1.74 10.51
CA GLY A 125 -8.28 0.74 10.18
C GLY A 125 -9.22 0.44 11.35
N LEU A 126 -8.66 0.22 12.54
CA LEU A 126 -9.44 -0.02 13.77
C LEU A 126 -10.28 1.21 14.16
N LEU A 127 -9.71 2.41 14.09
CA LEU A 127 -10.43 3.66 14.35
C LEU A 127 -11.59 3.86 13.36
N THR A 128 -11.38 3.53 12.08
CA THR A 128 -12.41 3.60 11.05
C THR A 128 -13.54 2.63 11.35
N ILE A 129 -13.25 1.39 11.74
CA ILE A 129 -14.27 0.40 12.12
C ILE A 129 -15.07 0.89 13.34
N SER A 130 -14.39 1.44 14.35
CA SER A 130 -15.03 2.00 15.54
C SER A 130 -16.01 3.13 15.19
N ASN A 131 -15.55 4.11 14.41
CA ASN A 131 -16.37 5.23 13.94
C ASN A 131 -17.58 4.77 13.12
N VAL A 132 -17.38 3.80 12.22
CA VAL A 132 -18.46 3.23 11.40
C VAL A 132 -19.50 2.52 12.27
N ARG A 133 -19.09 1.74 13.27
CA ARG A 133 -20.01 1.09 14.23
C ARG A 133 -20.79 2.13 15.04
N GLN A 134 -20.12 3.16 15.52
CA GLN A 134 -20.75 4.24 16.28
C GLN A 134 -21.75 5.03 15.42
N SER A 135 -21.40 5.34 14.17
CA SER A 135 -22.29 6.02 13.24
C SER A 135 -23.53 5.18 12.90
N GLN A 136 -23.38 3.86 12.75
CA GLN A 136 -24.51 2.96 12.51
C GLN A 136 -25.47 2.91 13.70
N ARG A 137 -24.95 2.83 14.93
CA ARG A 137 -25.76 2.84 16.15
C ARG A 137 -26.60 4.13 16.26
N ARG A 138 -26.03 5.30 15.96
CA ARG A 138 -26.78 6.58 15.96
C ARG A 138 -27.86 6.65 14.87
N ILE A 139 -27.59 6.12 13.68
CA ILE A 139 -28.59 6.14 12.60
C ILE A 139 -29.75 5.21 12.94
N GLN A 140 -29.47 4.03 13.51
CA GLN A 140 -30.52 3.09 13.94
C GLN A 140 -31.43 3.69 15.02
N SER A 141 -30.88 4.41 16.02
CA SER A 141 -31.70 5.05 17.05
C SER A 141 -32.59 6.16 16.50
N LEU A 142 -32.07 6.98 15.57
CA LEU A 142 -32.83 8.04 14.89
C LEU A 142 -33.94 7.49 13.99
N GLN A 143 -33.66 6.40 13.28
CA GLN A 143 -34.63 5.78 12.38
C GLN A 143 -35.80 5.14 13.16
N LEU A 144 -35.52 4.57 14.34
CA LEU A 144 -36.56 4.06 15.25
C LEU A 144 -37.47 5.19 15.76
N GLN A 145 -36.91 6.34 16.14
CA GLN A 145 -37.70 7.53 16.53
C GLN A 145 -38.53 8.09 15.36
N THR A 146 -37.99 8.06 14.14
CA THR A 146 -38.73 8.51 12.96
C THR A 146 -39.91 7.57 12.66
N ILE A 147 -39.72 6.25 12.73
CA ILE A 147 -40.81 5.28 12.50
C ILE A 147 -41.96 5.50 13.50
N MET A 148 -41.66 5.76 14.78
CA MET A 148 -42.69 6.08 15.78
C MET A 148 -43.44 7.39 15.49
N SER A 149 -42.79 8.38 14.88
CA SER A 149 -43.40 9.68 14.55
C SER A 149 -44.08 9.73 13.18
N THR A 150 -43.83 8.75 12.30
CA THR A 150 -44.36 8.74 10.91
C THR A 150 -45.67 7.96 10.75
N MET A 151 -46.27 7.42 11.82
CA MET A 151 -47.62 6.81 11.72
C MET A 151 -48.71 7.82 11.31
N ASN A 152 -48.43 9.13 11.27
CA ASN A 152 -49.42 10.18 11.02
C ASN A 152 -49.21 11.03 9.73
N LYS A 153 -48.33 10.68 8.78
CA LYS A 153 -48.20 11.47 7.52
C LYS A 153 -48.10 10.64 6.23
N PRO A 154 -48.80 11.05 5.14
CA PRO A 154 -48.75 10.34 3.86
C PRO A 154 -47.41 10.51 3.16
N SER A 155 -47.00 9.43 2.51
CA SER A 155 -45.70 9.13 1.91
C SER A 155 -45.46 9.83 0.57
N GLY A 156 -44.60 10.85 0.56
CA GLY A 156 -43.96 11.35 -0.66
C GLY A 156 -42.78 10.46 -1.09
N PRO A 157 -42.44 10.39 -2.40
CA PRO A 157 -41.41 9.49 -2.92
C PRO A 157 -40.02 9.85 -2.37
N SER A 158 -39.41 8.90 -1.65
CA SER A 158 -38.15 9.04 -0.93
C SER A 158 -36.93 8.90 -1.86
N TYR A 159 -36.72 9.86 -2.76
CA TYR A 159 -35.60 9.84 -3.71
C TYR A 159 -34.22 9.94 -3.02
N GLY A 160 -34.11 10.74 -1.95
CA GLY A 160 -32.85 10.96 -1.22
C GLY A 160 -32.33 9.76 -0.40
N ASN A 161 -33.20 8.81 -0.03
CA ASN A 161 -32.78 7.64 0.76
C ASN A 161 -32.07 6.58 -0.09
N THR A 162 -32.39 6.48 -1.38
CA THR A 162 -31.77 5.50 -2.29
C THR A 162 -30.32 5.89 -2.62
N GLU A 163 -30.08 7.17 -2.90
CA GLU A 163 -28.74 7.70 -3.20
C GLU A 163 -27.79 7.58 -2.00
N ARG A 164 -28.28 7.90 -0.80
CA ARG A 164 -27.51 7.76 0.44
C ARG A 164 -27.15 6.30 0.73
N LYS A 165 -28.04 5.35 0.47
CA LYS A 165 -27.77 3.90 0.60
C LYS A 165 -26.73 3.42 -0.42
N LEU A 166 -26.75 3.90 -1.66
CA LEU A 166 -25.77 3.57 -2.69
C LEU A 166 -24.36 4.09 -2.33
N LYS A 167 -24.26 5.33 -1.85
CA LYS A 167 -23.00 5.91 -1.37
C LYS A 167 -22.42 5.13 -0.20
N GLN A 168 -23.26 4.78 0.78
CA GLN A 168 -22.85 3.94 1.92
C GLN A 168 -22.38 2.53 1.52
N LYS A 169 -23.05 1.88 0.55
CA LYS A 169 -22.61 0.57 0.03
C LYS A 169 -21.25 0.68 -0.64
N THR A 170 -21.03 1.74 -1.41
CA THR A 170 -19.76 2.01 -2.10
C THR A 170 -18.63 2.23 -1.07
N ASP A 171 -18.86 3.06 -0.06
CA ASP A 171 -17.87 3.32 0.99
C ASP A 171 -17.51 2.06 1.79
N ARG A 172 -18.49 1.20 2.11
CA ARG A 172 -18.23 -0.10 2.75
C ARG A 172 -17.41 -1.03 1.85
N SER A 173 -17.69 -1.04 0.54
CA SER A 173 -16.93 -1.84 -0.42
C SER A 173 -15.48 -1.39 -0.50
N LEU A 174 -15.24 -0.08 -0.56
CA LEU A 174 -13.90 0.52 -0.61
C LEU A 174 -13.13 0.30 0.68
N LEU A 175 -13.80 0.39 1.84
CA LEU A 175 -13.20 0.06 3.13
C LEU A 175 -12.81 -1.42 3.22
N ARG A 176 -13.70 -2.33 2.79
CA ARG A 176 -13.41 -3.78 2.78
C ARG A 176 -12.21 -4.10 1.88
N MET A 177 -12.17 -3.53 0.68
CA MET A 177 -11.06 -3.66 -0.26
C MET A 177 -9.74 -3.21 0.37
N LEU A 178 -9.74 -2.05 1.03
CA LEU A 178 -8.57 -1.50 1.68
C LEU A 178 -8.11 -2.35 2.89
N LEU A 179 -9.02 -2.87 3.70
CA LEU A 179 -8.67 -3.80 4.78
C LEU A 179 -8.06 -5.11 4.27
N VAL A 180 -8.63 -5.69 3.20
CA VAL A 180 -8.09 -6.89 2.57
C VAL A 180 -6.69 -6.63 2.03
N GLN A 181 -6.47 -5.47 1.39
CA GLN A 181 -5.15 -5.08 0.92
C GLN A 181 -4.14 -4.96 2.05
N VAL A 182 -4.51 -4.30 3.16
CA VAL A 182 -3.63 -4.17 4.33
C VAL A 182 -3.27 -5.54 4.89
N LEU A 183 -4.24 -6.44 5.07
CA LEU A 183 -4.00 -7.80 5.59
C LEU A 183 -3.06 -8.60 4.68
N VAL A 184 -3.31 -8.60 3.37
CA VAL A 184 -2.50 -9.35 2.41
C VAL A 184 -1.09 -8.77 2.33
N LEU A 185 -0.95 -7.44 2.33
CA LEU A 185 0.34 -6.78 2.36
C LEU A 185 1.12 -7.18 3.62
N SER A 186 0.51 -7.08 4.81
CA SER A 186 1.14 -7.49 6.07
C SER A 186 1.70 -8.92 6.00
N ILE A 187 0.88 -9.88 5.58
CA ILE A 187 1.25 -11.30 5.54
C ILE A 187 2.43 -11.54 4.59
N LEU A 188 2.44 -10.88 3.43
CA LEU A 188 3.46 -11.10 2.40
C LEU A 188 4.74 -10.30 2.61
N THR A 189 4.68 -9.16 3.31
CA THR A 189 5.88 -8.32 3.56
C THR A 189 6.59 -8.70 4.86
N PHE A 190 5.89 -9.32 5.80
CA PHE A 190 6.42 -9.63 7.13
C PHE A 190 7.63 -10.58 7.10
N PRO A 191 7.65 -11.68 6.31
CA PRO A 191 8.80 -12.59 6.25
C PRO A 191 10.09 -11.88 5.84
N LEU A 192 10.01 -10.98 4.86
CA LEU A 192 11.18 -10.21 4.39
C LEU A 192 11.70 -9.25 5.46
N SER A 193 10.81 -8.62 6.23
CA SER A 193 11.22 -7.72 7.31
C SER A 193 11.95 -8.48 8.42
N LEU A 194 11.46 -9.68 8.77
CA LEU A 194 12.11 -10.52 9.78
C LEU A 194 13.48 -10.99 9.32
N ASP A 195 13.60 -11.45 8.08
CA ASP A 195 14.86 -11.91 7.52
C ASP A 195 15.92 -10.80 7.48
N LYS A 196 15.54 -9.61 6.98
CA LYS A 196 16.43 -8.43 6.98
C LYS A 196 16.87 -8.01 8.37
N PHE A 197 15.95 -8.07 9.34
CA PHE A 197 16.29 -7.80 10.73
C PHE A 197 17.28 -8.84 11.26
N TYR A 198 16.98 -10.13 11.10
CA TYR A 198 17.84 -11.23 11.52
C TYR A 198 19.24 -11.16 10.89
N SER A 199 19.33 -10.98 9.56
CA SER A 199 20.59 -10.80 8.83
C SER A 199 21.42 -9.62 9.36
N SER A 200 20.76 -8.54 9.78
CA SER A 200 21.44 -7.35 10.30
C SER A 200 22.04 -7.57 11.69
N PHE A 201 21.54 -8.52 12.48
CA PHE A 201 22.01 -8.78 13.85
C PHE A 201 22.83 -10.07 13.99
N SER A 202 22.63 -11.06 13.13
CA SER A 202 23.13 -12.42 13.43
C SER A 202 24.61 -12.66 13.12
N GLY A 203 25.34 -11.73 12.51
CA GLY A 203 26.76 -11.92 12.15
C GLY A 203 26.99 -13.07 11.15
N ASP A 204 28.16 -13.12 10.50
CA ASP A 204 28.41 -14.03 9.37
C ASP A 204 29.04 -15.39 9.76
N ASN A 205 28.74 -15.85 10.99
CA ASN A 205 29.42 -17.00 11.62
C ASN A 205 28.67 -18.34 11.45
N GLY A 206 27.68 -18.40 10.55
CA GLY A 206 26.87 -19.61 10.32
C GLY A 206 27.61 -20.70 9.52
N SER A 207 27.22 -21.96 9.75
CA SER A 207 27.71 -23.11 8.98
C SER A 207 27.32 -23.00 7.49
N PRO A 208 28.03 -23.68 6.55
CA PRO A 208 27.68 -23.60 5.12
C PRO A 208 26.25 -24.08 4.80
N VAL A 209 25.73 -25.04 5.59
CA VAL A 209 24.34 -25.51 5.48
C VAL A 209 23.36 -24.42 5.91
N GLU A 210 23.66 -23.73 7.01
CA GLU A 210 22.86 -22.61 7.52
C GLU A 210 22.85 -21.43 6.54
N LYS A 211 24.00 -21.12 5.92
CA LYS A 211 24.08 -20.10 4.86
C LYS A 211 23.20 -20.47 3.65
N ALA A 212 23.15 -21.73 3.25
CA ALA A 212 22.29 -22.20 2.16
C ALA A 212 20.79 -22.11 2.51
N ILE A 213 20.40 -22.47 3.73
CA ILE A 213 19.02 -22.34 4.23
C ILE A 213 18.60 -20.86 4.26
N ASN A 214 19.45 -19.99 4.82
CA ASN A 214 19.18 -18.56 4.92
C ASN A 214 19.04 -17.92 3.53
N ALA A 215 19.88 -18.30 2.56
CA ALA A 215 19.76 -17.84 1.18
C ALA A 215 18.42 -18.28 0.55
N PHE A 216 17.99 -19.52 0.76
CA PHE A 216 16.71 -20.02 0.26
C PHE A 216 15.52 -19.28 0.88
N VAL A 217 15.53 -19.06 2.20
CA VAL A 217 14.49 -18.32 2.92
C VAL A 217 14.42 -16.87 2.42
N TYR A 218 15.57 -16.25 2.22
CA TYR A 218 15.68 -14.89 1.67
C TYR A 218 15.09 -14.78 0.27
N ASP A 219 15.40 -15.72 -0.63
CA ASP A 219 14.84 -15.77 -1.98
C ASP A 219 13.31 -15.94 -1.97
N LEU A 220 12.80 -16.81 -1.10
CA LEU A 220 11.35 -17.02 -0.92
C LEU A 220 10.67 -15.75 -0.39
N ALA A 221 11.31 -15.06 0.56
CA ALA A 221 10.82 -13.81 1.14
C ALA A 221 10.80 -12.68 0.10
N ILE A 222 11.85 -12.57 -0.73
CA ILE A 222 11.89 -11.64 -1.85
C ILE A 222 10.75 -11.95 -2.82
N LEU A 223 10.56 -13.21 -3.21
CA LEU A 223 9.51 -13.60 -4.15
C LEU A 223 8.12 -13.21 -3.62
N SER A 224 7.85 -13.54 -2.35
CA SER A 224 6.62 -13.16 -1.65
C SER A 224 6.42 -11.65 -1.66
N TYR A 225 7.49 -10.89 -1.44
CA TYR A 225 7.46 -9.43 -1.49
C TYR A 225 7.22 -8.88 -2.91
N PHE A 226 7.75 -9.50 -3.96
CA PHE A 226 7.42 -9.10 -5.33
C PHE A 226 5.95 -9.37 -5.67
N ILE A 227 5.42 -10.52 -5.25
CA ILE A 227 3.99 -10.87 -5.42
C ILE A 227 3.10 -9.84 -4.72
N SER A 228 3.48 -9.38 -3.52
CA SER A 228 2.72 -8.37 -2.79
C SER A 228 2.60 -7.02 -3.52
N ASN A 229 3.53 -6.69 -4.42
CA ASN A 229 3.44 -5.49 -5.25
C ASN A 229 2.47 -5.62 -6.43
N GLY A 230 2.24 -6.83 -6.94
CA GLY A 230 1.28 -7.09 -8.02
C GLY A 230 -0.16 -7.24 -7.53
N ILE A 231 -0.34 -7.72 -6.30
CA ILE A 231 -1.64 -8.01 -5.70
C ILE A 231 -2.60 -6.79 -5.61
N PRO A 232 -2.17 -5.55 -5.28
CA PRO A 232 -3.05 -4.40 -5.24
C PRO A 232 -3.89 -4.22 -6.50
N PHE A 233 -3.32 -4.45 -7.69
CA PHE A 233 -4.06 -4.39 -8.94
C PHE A 233 -5.22 -5.41 -8.97
N TYR A 234 -4.97 -6.65 -8.58
CA TYR A 234 -5.98 -7.71 -8.53
C TYR A 234 -7.02 -7.45 -7.44
N ILE A 235 -6.61 -6.99 -6.26
CA ILE A 235 -7.55 -6.62 -5.19
C ILE A 235 -8.45 -5.48 -5.66
N TYR A 236 -7.89 -4.46 -6.32
CA TYR A 236 -8.66 -3.31 -6.79
C TYR A 236 -9.64 -3.65 -7.90
N THR A 237 -9.25 -4.54 -8.83
CA THR A 237 -10.10 -4.98 -9.94
C THR A 237 -11.14 -6.04 -9.52
N LEU A 238 -10.79 -6.96 -8.62
CA LEU A 238 -11.67 -8.06 -8.19
C LEU A 238 -12.54 -7.67 -6.99
N CYS A 239 -11.98 -7.04 -5.96
CA CYS A 239 -12.72 -6.65 -4.74
C CYS A 239 -13.36 -5.26 -4.83
N GLY A 240 -12.92 -4.39 -5.75
CA GLY A 240 -13.52 -3.07 -5.99
C GLY A 240 -14.93 -3.10 -6.60
N GLY A 241 -15.44 -4.29 -6.95
CA GLY A 241 -16.84 -4.52 -7.31
C GLY A 241 -17.29 -3.91 -8.64
N THR A 242 -18.61 -3.73 -8.77
CA THR A 242 -19.30 -3.21 -9.98
C THR A 242 -18.88 -1.80 -10.37
N VAL A 243 -18.30 -1.01 -9.46
CA VAL A 243 -17.86 0.36 -9.72
C VAL A 243 -16.66 0.37 -10.66
N PHE A 244 -15.61 -0.40 -10.32
CA PHE A 244 -14.41 -0.48 -11.16
C PHE A 244 -14.65 -1.30 -12.43
N ARG A 245 -15.42 -2.39 -12.34
CA ARG A 245 -15.79 -3.22 -13.49
C ARG A 245 -16.69 -2.50 -14.50
N LYS A 246 -17.48 -1.50 -14.09
CA LYS A 246 -18.25 -0.63 -15.01
C LYS A 246 -17.43 0.57 -15.50
N ALA A 247 -16.51 1.09 -14.69
CA ALA A 247 -15.68 2.24 -15.07
C ALA A 247 -14.62 1.89 -16.13
N LEU A 248 -13.97 0.72 -16.02
CA LEU A 248 -12.95 0.25 -16.97
C LEU A 248 -13.44 0.22 -18.44
N PRO A 249 -14.54 -0.48 -18.78
CA PRO A 249 -15.04 -0.48 -20.15
C PRO A 249 -15.50 0.91 -20.60
N ASN A 250 -16.06 1.73 -19.70
CA ASN A 250 -16.43 3.11 -20.03
C ASN A 250 -15.22 3.99 -20.38
N ILE A 251 -14.08 3.83 -19.70
CA ILE A 251 -12.85 4.55 -20.04
C ILE A 251 -12.31 4.10 -21.40
N VAL A 252 -12.32 2.79 -21.68
CA VAL A 252 -11.90 2.25 -22.98
C VAL A 252 -12.81 2.76 -24.10
N VAL A 253 -14.12 2.78 -23.89
CA VAL A 253 -15.10 3.33 -24.86
C VAL A 253 -14.90 4.84 -25.05
N LEU A 254 -14.64 5.60 -23.98
CA LEU A 254 -14.36 7.04 -24.06
C LEU A 254 -13.05 7.35 -24.79
N MET A 255 -11.99 6.57 -24.56
CA MET A 255 -10.75 6.68 -25.34
C MET A 255 -10.99 6.36 -26.82
N LYS A 256 -11.76 5.30 -27.11
CA LYS A 256 -12.09 4.91 -28.49
C LYS A 256 -12.92 5.99 -29.20
N ARG A 257 -13.81 6.69 -28.49
CA ARG A 257 -14.57 7.83 -29.03
C ARG A 257 -13.71 9.07 -29.26
N ARG A 258 -12.77 9.39 -28.36
CA ARG A 258 -11.82 10.51 -28.53
C ARG A 258 -10.86 10.31 -29.70
N VAL A 259 -10.50 9.07 -30.01
CA VAL A 259 -9.63 8.75 -31.15
C VAL A 259 -10.41 8.76 -32.48
N MET A 260 -11.73 8.49 -32.46
CA MET A 260 -12.56 8.52 -33.67
C MET A 260 -13.13 9.90 -34.04
N TYR A 261 -13.11 10.87 -33.14
CA TYR A 261 -13.53 12.25 -33.40
C TYR A 261 -12.44 13.21 -32.88
N PRO A 262 -11.40 13.50 -33.68
CA PRO A 262 -10.47 14.59 -33.40
C PRO A 262 -11.15 15.96 -33.46
#